data_AF-A0A0Q8FC85-F1
#
_entry.id   AF-A0A0Q8FC85-F1
#
_cell.length_a   1.000
_cell.length_b   1.000
_cell.length_c   1.000
_cell.angle_alpha   90.00
_cell.angle_beta   90.00
_cell.angle_gamma   90.00
#
_symmetry.space_group_name_H-M   'P 1'
#
loop_
_entity.id
_entity.type
_entity.pdbx_description
1 polymer ?
#
loop_
_entity_poly.entity_id
_entity_poly.type
_entity_poly.pdbx_seq_one_letter_code
_entity_poly.pdbx_strand_id
1 'polypeptide(L)'
;MPRFLQRPFAFHQKGKHFYVHAHHRTHGSFGTNVMELGQEVDFYGGPDDPSLDDKITAGERQLSITVNKLNQGEQVTSAEMATLVCALGIRTKAMRSALTTMVPALIAGIRAKIQKERYVQRELIRSLHDPAKRRQLIYEKLRKDHGHLSRELQARLYSQMVPRWKSFVLEQEHKFIEEAEHLLELFMDRLESESEKIASKAFLGALSKGPESPLRVQKMMAEMTFEVLESGPDERFILGDCGPVATFSDGKSRLALGAIEEGVDRSMIYLPISPTRCVLARRSRETTPLSLASINQMSAELSHEFFIAIESDGASLATLRQAIGSLVPIASHSDITRLIADDR
;
A
#
# COMPACT_ATOMS: atom_id res chain seq x y z
N MET A 1 -6.54 12.15 -8.09
CA MET A 1 -7.86 11.55 -7.79
C MET A 1 -8.71 11.48 -9.07
N PRO A 2 -9.43 10.38 -9.36
CA PRO A 2 -10.16 10.25 -10.63
C PRO A 2 -11.27 11.28 -10.82
N ARG A 3 -11.38 11.84 -12.02
CA ARG A 3 -12.32 12.94 -12.34
C ARG A 3 -13.78 12.53 -12.16
N PHE A 4 -14.13 11.28 -12.47
CA PHE A 4 -15.53 10.80 -12.34
C PHE A 4 -16.03 10.84 -10.89
N LEU A 5 -15.14 10.71 -9.90
CA LEU A 5 -15.49 10.76 -8.48
C LEU A 5 -15.62 12.21 -7.97
N GLN A 6 -14.91 13.15 -8.60
CA GLN A 6 -14.96 14.57 -8.25
C GLN A 6 -16.20 15.29 -8.81
N ARG A 7 -16.65 14.90 -10.02
CA ARG A 7 -17.78 15.56 -10.71
C ARG A 7 -19.07 15.66 -9.89
N PRO A 8 -19.49 14.65 -9.10
CA PRO A 8 -20.68 14.75 -8.25
C PRO A 8 -20.60 15.84 -7.17
N PHE A 9 -19.41 16.36 -6.85
CA PHE A 9 -19.20 17.45 -5.90
C PHE A 9 -19.15 18.84 -6.56
N ALA A 10 -19.40 18.93 -7.87
CA ALA A 10 -19.32 20.20 -8.58
C ALA A 10 -20.44 21.17 -8.13
N PHE A 11 -20.06 22.39 -7.74
CA PHE A 11 -21.00 23.47 -7.44
C PHE A 11 -21.50 24.17 -8.72
N HIS A 12 -20.76 24.04 -9.82
CA HIS A 12 -21.10 24.64 -11.09
C HIS A 12 -20.66 23.77 -12.27
N GLN A 13 -21.50 23.70 -13.31
CA GLN A 13 -21.20 23.03 -14.57
C GLN A 13 -21.44 23.98 -15.74
N LYS A 14 -20.44 24.11 -16.63
CA LYS A 14 -20.54 24.85 -17.89
C LYS A 14 -20.17 23.95 -19.05
N GLY A 15 -21.18 23.41 -19.73
CA GLY A 15 -20.97 22.41 -20.79
C GLY A 15 -20.28 21.15 -20.25
N LYS A 16 -19.06 20.85 -20.73
CA LYS A 16 -18.25 19.70 -20.28
C LYS A 16 -17.32 20.01 -19.10
N HIS A 17 -17.31 21.26 -18.63
CA HIS A 17 -16.46 21.72 -17.54
C HIS A 17 -17.21 21.66 -16.20
N PHE A 18 -16.59 21.01 -15.21
CA PHE A 18 -17.13 20.86 -13.86
C PHE A 18 -16.22 21.61 -12.89
N TYR A 19 -16.81 22.48 -12.07
CA TYR A 19 -16.10 23.32 -11.10
C TYR A 19 -16.43 22.89 -9.69
N VAL A 20 -15.40 22.75 -8.87
CA VAL A 20 -15.45 22.28 -7.48
C VAL A 20 -14.78 23.28 -6.56
N HIS A 21 -15.17 23.31 -5.28
CA HIS A 21 -14.42 24.02 -4.26
C HIS A 21 -13.37 23.09 -3.65
N ALA A 22 -12.10 23.37 -3.95
CA ALA A 22 -10.97 22.68 -3.34
C ALA A 22 -10.55 23.44 -2.09
N HIS A 23 -10.32 22.69 -1.01
CA HIS A 23 -9.93 23.21 0.28
C HIS A 23 -8.54 22.66 0.62
N HIS A 24 -7.55 23.55 0.60
CA HIS A 24 -6.15 23.24 0.84
C HIS A 24 -5.69 23.82 2.17
N ARG A 25 -4.74 23.15 2.84
CA ARG A 25 -4.23 23.57 4.15
C ARG A 25 -3.59 24.96 4.12
N THR A 26 -2.74 25.23 3.13
CA THR A 26 -1.99 26.48 2.98
C THR A 26 -2.64 27.52 2.06
N HIS A 27 -3.30 27.10 0.98
CA HIS A 27 -3.88 27.99 -0.03
C HIS A 27 -5.33 28.40 0.28
N GLY A 28 -5.93 27.85 1.34
CA GLY A 28 -7.32 28.12 1.70
C GLY A 28 -8.31 27.43 0.74
N SER A 29 -9.47 28.05 0.56
CA SER A 29 -10.50 27.56 -0.36
C SER A 29 -10.45 28.29 -1.69
N PHE A 30 -10.54 27.55 -2.79
CA PHE A 30 -10.59 28.10 -4.13
C PHE A 30 -11.47 27.27 -5.06
N GLY A 31 -12.13 27.95 -6.00
CA GLY A 31 -12.86 27.29 -7.09
C GLY A 31 -11.90 26.88 -8.21
N THR A 32 -12.00 25.64 -8.68
CA THR A 32 -11.18 25.15 -9.79
C THR A 32 -11.93 24.14 -10.64
N ASN A 33 -11.45 23.92 -11.87
CA ASN A 33 -11.97 22.88 -12.74
C ASN A 33 -11.46 21.50 -12.29
N VAL A 34 -12.33 20.48 -12.29
CA VAL A 34 -11.95 19.08 -12.03
C VAL A 34 -10.84 18.59 -12.98
N MET A 35 -10.72 19.18 -14.17
CA MET A 35 -9.62 18.86 -15.09
C MET A 35 -8.27 19.34 -14.59
N GLU A 36 -8.21 20.46 -13.88
CA GLU A 36 -6.99 21.13 -13.39
C GLU A 36 -6.62 20.68 -11.97
N LEU A 37 -7.60 20.23 -11.19
CA LEU A 37 -7.40 19.80 -9.81
C LEU A 37 -6.71 18.42 -9.72
N GLY A 38 -5.55 18.40 -9.05
CA GLY A 38 -4.79 17.17 -8.81
C GLY A 38 -4.18 16.56 -10.07
N GLN A 39 -3.84 17.39 -11.08
CA GLN A 39 -2.99 16.96 -12.19
C GLN A 39 -1.56 16.71 -11.69
N GLU A 40 -1.09 15.47 -11.85
CA GLU A 40 0.33 15.15 -11.86
C GLU A 40 0.70 14.75 -13.28
N VAL A 41 1.76 15.36 -13.81
CA VAL A 41 2.43 14.89 -15.03
C VAL A 41 3.02 13.51 -14.70
N ASP A 42 2.77 12.51 -15.54
CA ASP A 42 3.33 11.14 -15.40
C ASP A 42 2.86 10.33 -14.17
N PHE A 43 1.57 10.45 -13.80
CA PHE A 43 1.03 9.72 -12.63
C PHE A 43 1.13 8.18 -12.77
N TYR A 44 1.09 7.61 -13.98
CA TYR A 44 1.02 6.14 -14.19
C TYR A 44 2.14 5.55 -15.05
N GLY A 45 3.03 6.37 -15.61
CA GLY A 45 4.14 5.92 -16.45
C GLY A 45 5.02 7.10 -16.87
N GLY A 46 6.31 6.83 -17.08
CA GLY A 46 7.19 7.76 -17.80
C GLY A 46 6.99 7.63 -19.32
N PRO A 47 7.68 8.45 -20.13
CA PRO A 47 7.51 8.51 -21.60
C PRO A 47 7.67 7.17 -22.35
N ASP A 48 8.19 6.12 -21.71
CA ASP A 48 8.51 4.82 -22.31
C ASP A 48 7.43 3.73 -22.11
N ASP A 49 6.33 3.96 -21.36
CA ASP A 49 5.27 2.95 -21.17
C ASP A 49 3.83 3.52 -21.23
N PRO A 50 3.34 3.89 -22.42
CA PRO A 50 1.96 4.35 -22.64
C PRO A 50 0.88 3.26 -22.45
N SER A 51 1.26 1.99 -22.28
CA SER A 51 0.31 0.87 -22.23
C SER A 51 -0.48 0.76 -20.92
N LEU A 52 0.03 1.37 -19.85
CA LEU A 52 -0.62 1.44 -18.54
C LEU A 52 -1.80 2.42 -18.55
N ASP A 53 -1.67 3.55 -19.23
CA ASP A 53 -2.71 4.58 -19.31
C ASP A 53 -3.98 4.07 -20.02
N ASP A 54 -3.83 3.31 -21.10
CA ASP A 54 -4.97 2.74 -21.84
C ASP A 54 -5.77 1.73 -20.99
N LYS A 55 -5.08 0.82 -20.28
CA LYS A 55 -5.70 -0.16 -19.38
C LYS A 55 -6.39 0.51 -18.20
N ILE A 56 -5.81 1.59 -17.68
CA ILE A 56 -6.39 2.37 -16.60
C ILE A 56 -7.65 3.10 -17.07
N THR A 57 -7.61 3.71 -18.26
CA THR A 57 -8.73 4.42 -18.89
C THR A 57 -9.94 3.49 -19.13
N ALA A 58 -9.69 2.25 -19.61
CA ALA A 58 -10.76 1.26 -19.79
C ALA A 58 -11.46 0.91 -18.46
N GLY A 59 -10.68 0.72 -17.39
CA GLY A 59 -11.21 0.46 -16.06
C GLY A 59 -11.96 1.65 -15.43
N GLU A 60 -11.58 2.90 -15.76
CA GLU A 60 -12.27 4.10 -15.26
C GLU A 60 -13.71 4.22 -15.76
N ARG A 61 -14.00 3.71 -16.96
CA ARG A 61 -15.36 3.74 -17.50
C ARG A 61 -16.34 2.94 -16.63
N GLN A 62 -15.96 1.73 -16.24
CA GLN A 62 -16.80 0.87 -15.40
C GLN A 62 -17.00 1.50 -14.01
N LEU A 63 -15.94 2.01 -13.40
CA LEU A 63 -16.01 2.70 -12.11
C LEU A 63 -16.92 3.94 -12.17
N SER A 64 -16.84 4.71 -13.26
CA SER A 64 -17.73 5.86 -13.47
C SER A 64 -19.19 5.45 -13.61
N ILE A 65 -19.49 4.33 -14.29
CA ILE A 65 -20.86 3.80 -14.38
C ILE A 65 -21.36 3.43 -12.98
N THR A 66 -20.56 2.71 -12.19
CA THR A 66 -20.92 2.34 -10.81
C THR A 66 -21.21 3.58 -9.95
N VAL A 67 -20.36 4.61 -9.99
CA VAL A 67 -20.59 5.86 -9.24
C VAL A 67 -21.89 6.55 -9.67
N ASN A 68 -22.18 6.59 -10.98
CA ASN A 68 -23.42 7.21 -11.48
C ASN A 68 -24.66 6.45 -10.99
N LYS A 69 -24.66 5.11 -11.08
CA LYS A 69 -25.74 4.26 -10.56
C LYS A 69 -25.98 4.52 -9.07
N LEU A 70 -24.91 4.52 -8.28
CA LEU A 70 -24.99 4.80 -6.84
C LEU A 70 -25.56 6.19 -6.55
N ASN A 71 -25.20 7.21 -7.33
CA ASN A 71 -25.72 8.58 -7.16
C ASN A 71 -27.17 8.74 -7.62
N GLN A 72 -27.64 7.91 -8.54
CA GLN A 72 -29.03 7.87 -9.01
C GLN A 72 -29.94 7.01 -8.14
N GLY A 73 -29.38 6.33 -7.12
CA GLY A 73 -30.14 5.39 -6.27
C GLY A 73 -30.46 4.06 -6.95
N GLU A 74 -29.78 3.74 -8.04
CA GLU A 74 -29.92 2.45 -8.71
C GLU A 74 -29.25 1.33 -7.89
N GLN A 75 -29.73 0.10 -8.08
CA GLN A 75 -29.13 -1.06 -7.44
C GLN A 75 -27.73 -1.35 -8.02
N VAL A 76 -26.78 -1.54 -7.12
CA VAL A 76 -25.39 -1.86 -7.42
C VAL A 76 -24.98 -3.04 -6.56
N THR A 77 -24.27 -4.00 -7.15
CA THR A 77 -23.85 -5.22 -6.45
C THR A 77 -22.73 -4.92 -5.44
N SER A 78 -22.60 -5.77 -4.41
CA SER A 78 -21.45 -5.68 -3.49
C SER A 78 -20.11 -5.87 -4.21
N ALA A 79 -20.07 -6.62 -5.31
CA ALA A 79 -18.88 -6.77 -6.13
C ALA A 79 -18.47 -5.47 -6.83
N GLU A 80 -19.42 -4.73 -7.40
CA GLU A 80 -19.16 -3.43 -8.00
C GLU A 80 -18.69 -2.41 -6.95
N MET A 81 -19.32 -2.37 -5.77
CA MET A 81 -18.90 -1.48 -4.67
C MET A 81 -17.52 -1.84 -4.12
N ALA A 82 -17.23 -3.13 -3.91
CA ALA A 82 -15.92 -3.61 -3.48
C ALA A 82 -14.83 -3.28 -4.51
N THR A 83 -15.14 -3.43 -5.80
CA THR A 83 -14.24 -3.07 -6.91
C THR A 83 -13.95 -1.57 -6.90
N LEU A 84 -14.97 -0.73 -6.68
CA LEU A 84 -14.81 0.71 -6.56
C LEU A 84 -13.88 1.10 -5.41
N VAL A 85 -14.12 0.56 -4.21
CA VAL A 85 -13.26 0.79 -3.04
C VAL A 85 -11.82 0.32 -3.29
N CYS A 86 -11.64 -0.89 -3.81
CA CYS A 86 -10.30 -1.45 -4.06
C CYS A 86 -9.52 -0.65 -5.11
N ALA A 87 -10.19 -0.26 -6.21
CA ALA A 87 -9.57 0.50 -7.29
C ALA A 87 -9.18 1.91 -6.83
N LEU A 88 -10.06 2.58 -6.06
CA LEU A 88 -9.78 3.93 -5.57
C LEU A 88 -8.75 3.93 -4.43
N GLY A 89 -8.71 2.90 -3.58
CA GLY A 89 -7.75 2.80 -2.47
C GLY A 89 -6.29 2.70 -2.90
N ILE A 90 -6.00 2.26 -4.13
CA ILE A 90 -4.63 2.20 -4.67
C ILE A 90 -4.29 3.37 -5.60
N ARG A 91 -5.28 4.17 -6.04
CA ARG A 91 -5.12 5.21 -7.08
C ARG A 91 -4.99 6.62 -6.51
N THR A 92 -4.60 6.75 -5.24
CA THR A 92 -4.51 8.04 -4.56
C THR A 92 -3.07 8.40 -4.26
N LYS A 93 -2.78 9.70 -4.35
CA LYS A 93 -1.46 10.25 -4.02
C LYS A 93 -1.11 9.98 -2.55
N ALA A 94 -2.10 10.02 -1.65
CA ALA A 94 -1.96 9.64 -0.26
C ALA A 94 -1.38 8.22 -0.10
N MET A 95 -1.92 7.22 -0.82
CA MET A 95 -1.40 5.84 -0.77
C MET A 95 0.04 5.75 -1.31
N ARG A 96 0.33 6.40 -2.45
CA ARG A 96 1.68 6.40 -3.03
C ARG A 96 2.71 7.04 -2.09
N SER A 97 2.40 8.23 -1.57
CA SER A 97 3.25 8.96 -0.64
C SER A 97 3.49 8.16 0.64
N ALA A 98 2.45 7.51 1.17
CA ALA A 98 2.56 6.63 2.33
C ALA A 98 3.49 5.44 2.07
N LEU A 99 3.40 4.79 0.91
CA LEU A 99 4.29 3.69 0.53
C LEU A 99 5.74 4.15 0.37
N THR A 100 5.98 5.29 -0.30
CA THR A 100 7.33 5.87 -0.43
C THR A 100 7.96 6.18 0.92
N THR A 101 7.16 6.63 1.89
CA THR A 101 7.63 6.91 3.26
C THR A 101 7.85 5.62 4.07
N MET A 102 7.05 4.58 3.82
CA MET A 102 7.07 3.33 4.57
C MET A 102 8.26 2.43 4.21
N VAL A 103 8.65 2.36 2.93
CA VAL A 103 9.72 1.45 2.47
C VAL A 103 11.07 1.71 3.14
N PRO A 104 11.56 2.95 3.27
CA PRO A 104 12.80 3.23 4.01
C PRO A 104 12.73 2.75 5.47
N ALA A 105 11.60 2.97 6.14
CA ALA A 105 11.40 2.51 7.51
C ALA A 105 11.44 0.99 7.65
N LEU A 106 10.87 0.26 6.68
CA LEU A 106 10.94 -1.20 6.61
C LEU A 106 12.38 -1.69 6.44
N ILE A 107 13.13 -1.09 5.50
CA ILE A 107 14.54 -1.44 5.25
C ILE A 107 15.38 -1.19 6.51
N ALA A 108 15.21 -0.03 7.14
CA ALA A 108 15.90 0.31 8.38
C ALA A 108 15.58 -0.67 9.52
N GLY A 109 14.30 -1.06 9.69
CA GLY A 109 13.91 -2.04 10.68
C GLY A 109 14.49 -3.44 10.41
N ILE A 110 14.51 -3.88 9.15
CA ILE A 110 15.15 -5.15 8.75
C ILE A 110 16.65 -5.11 9.07
N ARG A 111 17.34 -4.00 8.73
CA ARG A 111 18.76 -3.80 9.05
C ARG A 111 18.99 -3.93 10.56
N ALA A 112 18.20 -3.23 11.36
CA ALA A 112 18.30 -3.26 12.82
C ALA A 112 18.06 -4.65 13.40
N LYS A 113 17.06 -5.39 12.89
CA LYS A 113 16.78 -6.77 13.31
C LYS A 113 17.96 -7.68 13.03
N ILE A 114 18.49 -7.64 11.80
CA ILE A 114 19.62 -8.49 11.41
C ILE A 114 20.85 -8.24 12.30
N GLN A 115 21.17 -6.96 12.56
CA GLN A 115 22.29 -6.56 13.41
C GLN A 115 22.10 -7.01 14.87
N LYS A 116 20.93 -6.75 15.46
CA LYS A 116 20.64 -7.06 16.87
C LYS A 116 20.66 -8.57 17.14
N GLU A 117 20.14 -9.35 16.21
CA GLU A 117 19.95 -10.78 16.36
C GLU A 117 21.16 -11.62 15.93
N ARG A 118 22.25 -10.98 15.48
CA ARG A 118 23.38 -11.66 14.83
C ARG A 118 22.90 -12.72 13.84
N TYR A 119 21.85 -12.38 13.09
CA TYR A 119 21.11 -13.34 12.29
C TYR A 119 22.02 -13.96 11.22
N VAL A 120 22.86 -13.13 10.59
CA VAL A 120 23.87 -13.57 9.62
C VAL A 120 24.80 -14.60 10.24
N GLN A 121 25.36 -14.30 11.42
CA GLN A 121 26.24 -15.23 12.13
C GLN A 121 25.52 -16.57 12.39
N ARG A 122 24.31 -16.54 12.97
CA ARG A 122 23.57 -17.75 13.32
C ARG A 122 23.21 -18.59 12.10
N GLU A 123 22.65 -17.99 11.06
CA GLU A 123 22.24 -18.71 9.85
C GLU A 123 23.43 -19.16 9.00
N LEU A 124 24.52 -18.39 8.95
CA LEU A 124 25.73 -18.80 8.27
C LEU A 124 26.39 -19.99 8.97
N ILE A 125 26.54 -19.95 10.30
CA ILE A 125 27.08 -21.08 11.08
C ILE A 125 26.21 -22.32 10.87
N ARG A 126 24.87 -22.17 10.97
CA ARG A 126 23.91 -23.26 10.72
C ARG A 126 24.08 -23.85 9.33
N SER A 127 24.20 -22.98 8.31
CA SER A 127 24.39 -23.36 6.91
C SER A 127 25.72 -24.06 6.64
N LEU A 128 26.82 -23.61 7.26
CA LEU A 128 28.15 -24.20 7.12
C LEU A 128 28.26 -25.57 7.80
N HIS A 129 27.48 -25.79 8.86
CA HIS A 129 27.43 -27.05 9.60
C HIS A 129 26.38 -28.04 9.09
N ASP A 130 25.45 -27.61 8.22
CA ASP A 130 24.41 -28.46 7.63
C ASP A 130 25.00 -29.57 6.73
N PRO A 131 24.80 -30.86 7.07
CA PRO A 131 25.28 -31.98 6.27
C PRO A 131 24.75 -32.00 4.83
N ALA A 132 23.53 -31.52 4.59
CA ALA A 132 22.90 -31.51 3.27
C ALA A 132 23.55 -30.44 2.37
N LYS A 133 23.65 -29.20 2.85
CA LYS A 133 24.36 -28.12 2.14
C LYS A 133 25.83 -28.44 1.93
N ARG A 134 26.53 -28.96 2.93
CA ARG A 134 27.93 -29.41 2.77
C ARG A 134 28.04 -30.44 1.64
N ARG A 135 27.15 -31.43 1.60
CA ARG A 135 27.12 -32.44 0.55
C ARG A 135 26.92 -31.80 -0.82
N GLN A 136 25.97 -30.89 -0.95
CA GLN A 136 25.71 -30.15 -2.18
C GLN A 136 26.96 -29.39 -2.65
N LEU A 137 27.54 -28.54 -1.79
CA LEU A 137 28.70 -27.70 -2.14
C LEU A 137 29.93 -28.53 -2.53
N ILE A 138 30.19 -29.64 -1.83
CA ILE A 138 31.30 -30.54 -2.18
C ILE A 138 31.04 -31.19 -3.55
N TYR A 139 29.82 -31.64 -3.85
CA TYR A 139 29.51 -32.22 -5.16
C TYR A 139 29.52 -31.19 -6.29
N GLU A 140 29.05 -29.97 -6.06
CA GLU A 140 29.16 -28.87 -7.02
C GLU A 140 30.63 -28.56 -7.34
N LYS A 141 31.48 -28.49 -6.32
CA LYS A 141 32.92 -28.31 -6.52
C LYS A 141 33.56 -29.47 -7.27
N LEU A 142 33.25 -30.72 -6.90
CA LEU A 142 33.73 -31.90 -7.62
C LEU A 142 33.33 -31.89 -9.09
N ARG A 143 32.07 -31.50 -9.38
CA ARG A 143 31.56 -31.39 -10.74
C ARG A 143 32.25 -30.27 -11.52
N LYS A 144 32.54 -29.15 -10.88
CA LYS A 144 33.24 -28.01 -11.50
C LYS A 144 34.70 -28.34 -11.80
N ASP A 145 35.40 -28.97 -10.87
CA ASP A 145 36.83 -29.22 -10.96
C ASP A 145 37.16 -30.46 -11.81
N HIS A 146 36.26 -31.46 -11.85
CA HIS A 146 36.54 -32.77 -12.47
C HIS A 146 35.46 -33.26 -13.43
N GLY A 147 34.41 -32.49 -13.69
CA GLY A 147 33.32 -32.87 -14.60
C GLY A 147 32.46 -34.04 -14.08
N HIS A 148 32.03 -34.91 -15.00
CA HIS A 148 31.21 -36.08 -14.66
C HIS A 148 32.10 -37.26 -14.21
N LEU A 149 32.16 -37.46 -12.90
CA LEU A 149 32.86 -38.57 -12.26
C LEU A 149 31.93 -39.78 -12.04
N SER A 150 32.51 -40.99 -11.98
CA SER A 150 31.76 -42.19 -11.57
C SER A 150 31.30 -42.09 -10.11
N ARG A 151 30.18 -42.75 -9.77
CA ARG A 151 29.60 -42.69 -8.41
C ARG A 151 30.59 -43.14 -7.33
N GLU A 152 31.39 -44.18 -7.61
CA GLU A 152 32.40 -44.68 -6.67
C GLU A 152 33.52 -43.66 -6.43
N LEU A 153 34.02 -43.05 -7.50
CA LEU A 153 35.08 -42.03 -7.40
C LEU A 153 34.57 -40.77 -6.70
N GLN A 154 33.32 -40.37 -6.96
CA GLN A 154 32.65 -39.27 -6.25
C GLN A 154 32.52 -39.55 -4.75
N ALA A 155 32.10 -40.76 -4.36
CA ALA A 155 31.97 -41.13 -2.95
C ALA A 155 33.33 -41.14 -2.23
N ARG A 156 34.39 -41.62 -2.91
CA ARG A 156 35.75 -41.61 -2.38
C ARG A 156 36.33 -40.20 -2.22
N LEU A 157 36.14 -39.32 -3.20
CA LEU A 157 36.60 -37.94 -3.10
C LEU A 157 35.81 -37.16 -2.04
N TYR A 158 34.50 -37.38 -1.96
CA TYR A 158 33.66 -36.81 -0.91
C TYR A 158 34.16 -37.19 0.50
N SER A 159 34.45 -38.47 0.76
CA SER A 159 34.92 -38.93 2.08
C SER A 159 36.28 -38.31 2.46
N GLN A 160 37.14 -38.01 1.49
CA GLN A 160 38.41 -37.30 1.71
C GLN A 160 38.22 -35.79 1.92
N MET A 161 37.23 -35.19 1.28
CA MET A 161 36.97 -33.74 1.37
C MET A 161 36.22 -33.35 2.63
N VAL A 162 35.39 -34.22 3.21
CA VAL A 162 34.60 -33.90 4.41
C VAL A 162 35.46 -33.49 5.62
N PRO A 163 36.54 -34.19 5.99
CA PRO A 163 37.40 -33.77 7.11
C PRO A 163 38.11 -32.45 6.84
N ARG A 164 38.55 -32.23 5.60
CA ARG A 164 39.19 -30.97 5.17
C ARG A 164 38.21 -29.82 5.21
N TRP A 165 36.98 -30.03 4.77
CA TRP A 165 35.89 -29.05 4.87
C TRP A 165 35.61 -28.65 6.31
N LYS A 166 35.49 -29.62 7.23
CA LYS A 166 35.26 -29.32 8.65
C LYS A 166 36.37 -28.46 9.25
N SER A 167 37.63 -28.82 8.97
CA SER A 167 38.79 -28.07 9.47
C SER A 167 38.83 -26.66 8.88
N PHE A 168 38.59 -26.55 7.57
CA PHE A 168 38.52 -25.27 6.85
C PHE A 168 37.40 -24.35 7.37
N VAL A 169 36.20 -24.90 7.62
CA VAL A 169 35.09 -24.12 8.21
C VAL A 169 35.46 -23.63 9.59
N LEU A 170 36.02 -24.48 10.47
CA LEU A 170 36.42 -24.08 11.81
C LEU A 170 37.50 -22.98 11.82
N GLU A 171 38.47 -23.07 10.90
CA GLU A 171 39.59 -22.12 10.81
C GLU A 171 39.20 -20.79 10.15
N GLN A 172 38.24 -20.81 9.21
CA GLN A 172 37.84 -19.61 8.44
C GLN A 172 36.47 -19.06 8.84
N GLU A 173 35.83 -19.62 9.88
CA GLU A 173 34.46 -19.25 10.28
C GLU A 173 34.30 -17.74 10.47
N HIS A 174 35.23 -17.11 11.20
CA HIS A 174 35.18 -15.67 11.47
C HIS A 174 35.28 -14.85 10.19
N LYS A 175 36.15 -15.24 9.24
CA LYS A 175 36.26 -14.53 7.96
C LYS A 175 35.01 -14.68 7.12
N PHE A 176 34.38 -15.85 7.11
CA PHE A 176 33.10 -16.02 6.41
C PHE A 176 32.00 -15.15 7.00
N ILE A 177 31.98 -15.01 8.33
CA ILE A 177 31.03 -14.12 9.02
C ILE A 177 31.31 -12.67 8.62
N GLU A 178 32.56 -12.20 8.71
CA GLU A 178 32.94 -10.82 8.33
C GLU A 178 32.62 -10.52 6.85
N GLU A 179 32.95 -11.43 5.94
CA GLU A 179 32.63 -11.29 4.51
C GLU A 179 31.12 -11.27 4.27
N ALA A 180 30.35 -12.12 4.95
CA ALA A 180 28.90 -12.16 4.82
C ALA A 180 28.23 -10.91 5.40
N GLU A 181 28.73 -10.40 6.52
CA GLU A 181 28.27 -9.14 7.12
C GLU A 181 28.55 -7.97 6.19
N HIS A 182 29.76 -7.88 5.63
CA HIS A 182 30.10 -6.84 4.66
C HIS A 182 29.25 -6.88 3.38
N LEU A 183 29.04 -8.07 2.82
CA LEU A 183 28.16 -8.25 1.64
C LEU A 183 26.72 -7.86 1.96
N LEU A 184 26.24 -8.17 3.17
CA LEU A 184 24.91 -7.76 3.60
C LEU A 184 24.83 -6.23 3.74
N GLU A 185 25.82 -5.58 4.33
CA GLU A 185 25.85 -4.12 4.45
C GLU A 185 25.77 -3.45 3.07
N LEU A 186 26.61 -3.88 2.12
CA LEU A 186 26.56 -3.38 0.74
C LEU A 186 25.19 -3.60 0.09
N PHE A 187 24.56 -4.75 0.35
CA PHE A 187 23.22 -5.04 -0.13
C PHE A 187 22.17 -4.12 0.52
N MET A 188 22.24 -3.89 1.82
CA MET A 188 21.30 -3.02 2.53
C MET A 188 21.45 -1.56 2.12
N ASP A 189 22.67 -1.06 1.90
CA ASP A 189 22.94 0.29 1.41
C ASP A 189 22.41 0.49 0.00
N ARG A 190 22.51 -0.54 -0.84
CA ARG A 190 21.88 -0.53 -2.15
C ARG A 190 20.35 -0.50 -2.05
N LEU A 191 19.75 -1.30 -1.17
CA LEU A 191 18.29 -1.27 -0.98
C LEU A 191 17.81 0.10 -0.49
N GLU A 192 18.54 0.71 0.43
CA GLU A 192 18.20 2.03 0.97
C GLU A 192 18.32 3.13 -0.10
N SER A 193 19.40 3.13 -0.87
CA SER A 193 19.58 4.08 -1.98
C SER A 193 18.60 3.89 -3.14
N GLU A 194 18.07 2.67 -3.33
CA GLU A 194 17.04 2.37 -4.34
C GLU A 194 15.60 2.37 -3.79
N SER A 195 15.39 2.78 -2.53
CA SER A 195 14.11 2.62 -1.81
C SER A 195 12.92 3.30 -2.50
N GLU A 196 13.09 4.52 -3.03
CA GLU A 196 12.05 5.22 -3.80
C GLU A 196 11.67 4.48 -5.08
N LYS A 197 12.66 3.91 -5.79
CA LYS A 197 12.42 3.12 -7.01
C LYS A 197 11.68 1.82 -6.68
N ILE A 198 12.04 1.17 -5.57
CA ILE A 198 11.36 -0.04 -5.08
C ILE A 198 9.91 0.27 -4.72
N ALA A 199 9.66 1.35 -3.97
CA ALA A 199 8.31 1.79 -3.62
C ALA A 199 7.46 2.08 -4.86
N SER A 200 8.03 2.82 -5.82
CA SER A 200 7.37 3.15 -7.08
C SER A 200 7.06 1.91 -7.92
N LYS A 201 8.00 0.96 -8.02
CA LYS A 201 7.81 -0.31 -8.74
C LYS A 201 6.77 -1.22 -8.07
N ALA A 202 6.76 -1.29 -6.74
CA ALA A 202 5.74 -2.04 -6.00
C ALA A 202 4.34 -1.45 -6.20
N PHE A 203 4.24 -0.12 -6.17
CA PHE A 203 3.01 0.61 -6.45
C PHE A 203 2.51 0.39 -7.90
N LEU A 204 3.38 0.57 -8.90
CA LEU A 204 3.07 0.28 -10.30
C LEU A 204 2.69 -1.19 -10.51
N GLY A 205 3.35 -2.11 -9.81
CA GLY A 205 3.00 -3.54 -9.81
C GLY A 205 1.63 -3.84 -9.18
N ALA A 206 1.20 -3.07 -8.18
CA ALA A 206 -0.13 -3.17 -7.59
C ALA A 206 -1.21 -2.60 -8.52
N LEU A 207 -0.88 -1.54 -9.29
CA LEU A 207 -1.77 -0.93 -10.29
C LEU A 207 -1.88 -1.74 -11.59
N SER A 208 -0.77 -2.33 -12.05
CA SER A 208 -0.70 -3.09 -13.31
C SER A 208 -1.47 -4.41 -13.26
N LYS A 209 -1.78 -4.91 -12.06
CA LYS A 209 -2.74 -6.02 -11.84
C LYS A 209 -4.20 -5.63 -12.12
N GLY A 210 -4.45 -4.40 -12.56
CA GLY A 210 -5.76 -3.88 -12.91
C GLY A 210 -6.58 -3.42 -11.70
N PRO A 211 -7.60 -2.55 -11.91
CA PRO A 211 -8.53 -2.13 -10.85
C PRO A 211 -9.32 -3.29 -10.24
N GLU A 212 -9.42 -4.39 -10.98
CA GLU A 212 -10.23 -5.56 -10.67
C GLU A 212 -9.37 -6.72 -10.15
N SER A 213 -8.41 -6.49 -9.26
CA SER A 213 -7.69 -7.63 -8.65
C SER A 213 -8.71 -8.58 -8.02
N PRO A 214 -9.02 -9.75 -8.63
CA PRO A 214 -10.23 -10.49 -8.27
C PRO A 214 -10.15 -11.00 -6.83
N LEU A 215 -8.94 -11.36 -6.39
CA LEU A 215 -8.65 -11.80 -5.04
C LEU A 215 -8.94 -10.73 -3.98
N ARG A 216 -8.60 -9.46 -4.24
CA ARG A 216 -8.82 -8.37 -3.27
C ARG A 216 -10.31 -8.06 -3.13
N VAL A 217 -11.01 -8.02 -4.27
CA VAL A 217 -12.46 -7.82 -4.31
C VAL A 217 -13.19 -8.96 -3.61
N GLN A 218 -12.85 -10.21 -3.93
CA GLN A 218 -13.43 -11.41 -3.30
C GLN A 218 -13.19 -11.42 -1.79
N LYS A 219 -11.95 -11.14 -1.33
CA LYS A 219 -11.63 -11.06 0.09
C LYS A 219 -12.48 -9.99 0.80
N MET A 220 -12.59 -8.79 0.21
CA MET A 220 -13.38 -7.72 0.80
C MET A 220 -14.88 -8.06 0.86
N MET A 221 -15.43 -8.70 -0.17
CA MET A 221 -16.82 -9.16 -0.18
C MET A 221 -17.09 -10.27 0.84
N ALA A 222 -16.12 -11.16 1.06
CA ALA A 222 -16.25 -12.21 2.07
C ALA A 222 -16.21 -11.65 3.50
N GLU A 223 -15.51 -10.53 3.70
CA GLU A 223 -15.30 -9.92 5.01
C GLU A 223 -16.33 -8.84 5.36
N MET A 224 -17.02 -8.24 4.37
CA MET A 224 -17.80 -7.03 4.58
C MET A 224 -19.15 -7.01 3.86
N THR A 225 -20.14 -6.41 4.53
CA THR A 225 -21.41 -6.02 3.92
C THR A 225 -21.31 -4.58 3.41
N PHE A 226 -21.85 -4.33 2.22
CA PHE A 226 -21.85 -3.03 1.57
C PHE A 226 -23.23 -2.38 1.58
N GLU A 227 -23.27 -1.07 1.80
CA GLU A 227 -24.47 -0.23 1.74
C GLU A 227 -24.13 1.21 1.33
N VAL A 228 -25.15 2.02 1.09
CA VAL A 228 -25.02 3.45 0.82
C VAL A 228 -25.62 4.22 1.97
N LEU A 229 -24.81 5.06 2.60
CA LEU A 229 -25.27 6.05 3.57
C LEU A 229 -25.73 7.30 2.83
N GLU A 230 -26.87 7.84 3.25
CA GLU A 230 -27.39 9.12 2.77
C GLU A 230 -27.19 10.18 3.86
N SER A 231 -26.84 11.40 3.45
CA SER A 231 -26.68 12.52 4.37
C SER A 231 -28.03 13.06 4.86
N GLY A 232 -28.05 13.69 6.03
CA GLY A 232 -29.20 14.52 6.43
C GLY A 232 -29.42 15.73 5.51
N PRO A 233 -30.57 16.43 5.63
CA PRO A 233 -30.91 17.59 4.79
C PRO A 233 -29.87 18.71 4.80
N ASP A 234 -29.23 18.95 5.95
CA ASP A 234 -28.28 20.04 6.17
C ASP A 234 -26.82 19.56 6.33
N GLU A 235 -26.57 18.27 6.11
CA GLU A 235 -25.24 17.69 6.23
C GLU A 235 -24.70 17.34 4.85
N ARG A 236 -23.40 17.53 4.62
CA ARG A 236 -22.75 17.18 3.36
C ARG A 236 -21.44 16.45 3.61
N PHE A 237 -21.22 15.36 2.88
CA PHE A 237 -19.93 14.71 2.82
C PHE A 237 -18.92 15.59 2.08
N ILE A 238 -17.65 15.52 2.49
CA ILE A 238 -16.51 15.99 1.71
C ILE A 238 -15.87 14.81 0.97
N LEU A 239 -15.07 15.10 -0.06
CA LEU A 239 -14.23 14.11 -0.73
C LEU A 239 -12.75 14.47 -0.56
N GLY A 240 -12.07 13.78 0.35
CA GLY A 240 -10.62 13.86 0.46
C GLY A 240 -9.91 13.28 -0.76
N ASP A 241 -8.76 13.84 -1.11
CA ASP A 241 -7.88 13.32 -2.18
C ASP A 241 -7.23 11.95 -1.83
N CYS A 242 -7.46 11.47 -0.60
CA CYS A 242 -7.07 10.16 -0.09
C CYS A 242 -7.93 8.99 -0.56
N GLY A 243 -9.13 9.27 -1.11
CA GLY A 243 -10.10 8.26 -1.52
C GLY A 243 -10.72 7.52 -0.33
N PRO A 244 -10.89 6.18 -0.38
CA PRO A 244 -11.59 5.45 0.67
C PRO A 244 -10.76 5.38 1.96
N VAL A 245 -11.42 5.70 3.08
CA VAL A 245 -10.84 5.70 4.44
C VAL A 245 -11.49 4.62 5.29
N ALA A 246 -10.82 4.16 6.34
CA ALA A 246 -11.32 3.07 7.16
C ALA A 246 -10.95 3.19 8.64
N THR A 247 -11.79 2.60 9.48
CA THR A 247 -11.47 2.27 10.88
C THR A 247 -11.06 0.81 11.00
N PHE A 248 -10.14 0.56 11.91
CA PHE A 248 -9.58 -0.76 12.16
C PHE A 248 -9.91 -1.24 13.58
N SER A 249 -9.75 -2.53 13.83
CA SER A 249 -10.03 -3.19 15.11
C SER A 249 -9.11 -2.73 16.26
N ASP A 250 -7.96 -2.12 15.93
CA ASP A 250 -7.06 -1.45 16.88
C ASP A 250 -7.53 -0.03 17.26
N GLY A 251 -8.69 0.41 16.76
CA GLY A 251 -9.26 1.73 16.99
C GLY A 251 -8.62 2.85 16.16
N LYS A 252 -7.65 2.56 15.29
CA LYS A 252 -7.01 3.57 14.45
C LYS A 252 -7.78 3.78 13.14
N SER A 253 -7.66 5.00 12.60
CA SER A 253 -8.15 5.37 11.27
C SER A 253 -7.00 5.42 10.29
N ARG A 254 -7.15 4.79 9.13
CA ARG A 254 -6.11 4.67 8.08
C ARG A 254 -6.78 4.64 6.70
N LEU A 255 -6.01 4.61 5.63
CA LEU A 255 -6.54 4.32 4.29
C LEU A 255 -7.17 2.92 4.27
N ALA A 256 -8.19 2.70 3.42
CA ALA A 256 -8.95 1.45 3.38
C ALA A 256 -8.13 0.17 3.11
N LEU A 257 -6.94 0.32 2.52
CA LEU A 257 -6.00 -0.76 2.25
C LEU A 257 -4.74 -0.70 3.14
N GLY A 258 -4.76 0.10 4.21
CA GLY A 258 -3.62 0.35 5.10
C GLY A 258 -3.44 -0.65 6.26
N ALA A 259 -4.09 -1.82 6.22
CA ALA A 259 -3.80 -2.88 7.18
C ALA A 259 -2.44 -3.52 6.84
N ILE A 260 -1.48 -3.38 7.76
CA ILE A 260 -0.17 -4.02 7.66
C ILE A 260 0.10 -5.02 8.79
N GLU A 261 -0.57 -4.87 9.93
CA GLU A 261 -0.39 -5.71 11.12
C GLU A 261 -1.29 -6.95 11.05
N GLU A 262 -0.72 -8.11 11.38
CA GLU A 262 -1.51 -9.34 11.52
C GLU A 262 -2.47 -9.23 12.71
N GLY A 263 -3.70 -9.75 12.55
CA GLY A 263 -4.75 -9.63 13.55
C GLY A 263 -5.46 -8.27 13.62
N VAL A 264 -4.98 -7.25 12.90
CA VAL A 264 -5.66 -5.96 12.78
C VAL A 264 -6.58 -5.96 11.57
N ASP A 265 -7.83 -6.31 11.82
CA ASP A 265 -8.88 -6.33 10.81
C ASP A 265 -9.52 -4.96 10.60
N ARG A 266 -10.03 -4.74 9.38
CA ARG A 266 -10.85 -3.58 9.03
C ARG A 266 -12.24 -3.70 9.65
N SER A 267 -12.70 -2.65 10.31
CA SER A 267 -14.02 -2.58 10.93
C SER A 267 -15.04 -1.97 9.98
N MET A 268 -14.75 -0.77 9.47
CA MET A 268 -15.60 -0.05 8.52
C MET A 268 -14.79 0.72 7.49
N ILE A 269 -15.30 0.81 6.27
CA ILE A 269 -14.76 1.60 5.16
C ILE A 269 -15.79 2.63 4.73
N TYR A 270 -15.34 3.86 4.50
CA TYR A 270 -16.14 4.97 3.99
C TYR A 270 -15.53 5.49 2.70
N LEU A 271 -16.38 5.66 1.69
CA LEU A 271 -16.04 6.33 0.44
C LEU A 271 -17.16 7.31 0.06
N PRO A 272 -16.99 8.60 0.36
CA PRO A 272 -17.85 9.65 -0.18
C PRO A 272 -17.85 9.60 -1.71
N ILE A 273 -19.05 9.57 -2.32
CA ILE A 273 -19.23 9.52 -3.78
C ILE A 273 -20.01 10.73 -4.33
N SER A 274 -20.67 11.47 -3.44
CA SER A 274 -21.27 12.79 -3.68
C SER A 274 -21.49 13.49 -2.33
N PRO A 275 -21.86 14.78 -2.32
CA PRO A 275 -22.15 15.49 -1.08
C PRO A 275 -23.24 14.84 -0.23
N THR A 276 -24.11 14.01 -0.81
CA THR A 276 -25.24 13.39 -0.11
C THR A 276 -25.15 11.88 0.03
N ARG A 277 -24.13 11.23 -0.56
CA ARG A 277 -24.00 9.77 -0.55
C ARG A 277 -22.58 9.31 -0.25
N CYS A 278 -22.48 8.29 0.58
CA CYS A 278 -21.22 7.62 0.91
C CYS A 278 -21.40 6.11 0.82
N VAL A 279 -20.50 5.42 0.12
CA VAL A 279 -20.42 3.95 0.19
C VAL A 279 -19.85 3.58 1.56
N LEU A 280 -20.54 2.68 2.25
CA LEU A 280 -20.11 2.07 3.51
C LEU A 280 -19.89 0.58 3.29
N ALA A 281 -18.72 0.08 3.71
CA ALA A 281 -18.50 -1.35 3.90
C ALA A 281 -18.26 -1.62 5.38
N ARG A 282 -18.97 -2.58 5.99
CA ARG A 282 -18.84 -2.91 7.42
C ARG A 282 -18.69 -4.41 7.62
N ARG A 283 -17.81 -4.78 8.56
CA ARG A 283 -17.57 -6.19 8.90
C ARG A 283 -18.75 -6.81 9.67
N SER A 284 -19.30 -6.08 10.64
CA SER A 284 -20.50 -6.48 11.38
C SER A 284 -21.63 -5.49 11.15
N ARG A 285 -22.85 -5.99 10.95
CA ARG A 285 -24.07 -5.16 10.84
C ARG A 285 -24.47 -4.52 12.18
N GLU A 286 -23.96 -5.04 13.27
CA GLU A 286 -24.23 -4.51 14.63
C GLU A 286 -23.40 -3.27 14.93
N THR A 287 -22.28 -3.07 14.21
CA THR A 287 -21.44 -1.89 14.43
C THR A 287 -22.10 -0.66 13.83
N THR A 288 -22.33 0.36 14.68
CA THR A 288 -22.94 1.62 14.27
C THR A 288 -21.98 2.43 13.41
N PRO A 289 -22.42 2.93 12.23
CA PRO A 289 -21.61 3.81 11.41
C PRO A 289 -21.19 5.07 12.17
N LEU A 290 -20.02 5.61 11.82
CA LEU A 290 -19.59 6.92 12.29
C LEU A 290 -20.56 8.02 11.85
N SER A 291 -20.63 9.10 12.64
CA SER A 291 -21.34 10.31 12.22
C SER A 291 -20.69 10.91 10.98
N LEU A 292 -21.48 11.62 10.17
CA LEU A 292 -20.99 12.30 8.97
C LEU A 292 -19.85 13.28 9.29
N ALA A 293 -19.93 14.01 10.40
CA ALA A 293 -18.85 14.88 10.86
C ALA A 293 -17.54 14.10 11.11
N SER A 294 -17.62 12.90 11.68
CA SER A 294 -16.45 12.05 11.93
C SER A 294 -15.89 11.46 10.63
N ILE A 295 -16.75 11.12 9.67
CA ILE A 295 -16.34 10.67 8.33
C ILE A 295 -15.61 11.80 7.60
N ASN A 296 -16.14 13.02 7.64
CA ASN A 296 -15.49 14.20 7.05
C ASN A 296 -14.15 14.50 7.73
N GLN A 297 -14.10 14.45 9.07
CA GLN A 297 -12.85 14.62 9.82
C GLN A 297 -11.80 13.61 9.37
N MET A 298 -12.15 12.31 9.36
CA MET A 298 -11.24 11.26 8.92
C MET A 298 -10.79 11.43 7.46
N SER A 299 -11.71 11.81 6.56
CA SER A 299 -11.38 12.05 5.16
C SER A 299 -10.42 13.24 5.00
N ALA A 300 -10.60 14.32 5.75
CA ALA A 300 -9.68 15.45 5.75
C ALA A 300 -8.32 15.07 6.35
N GLU A 301 -8.31 14.41 7.52
CA GLU A 301 -7.09 14.03 8.23
C GLU A 301 -6.15 13.13 7.42
N LEU A 302 -6.73 12.23 6.63
CA LEU A 302 -6.01 11.31 5.74
C LEU A 302 -5.72 11.90 4.35
N SER A 303 -6.31 13.05 4.01
CA SER A 303 -6.01 13.77 2.76
C SER A 303 -4.57 14.25 2.74
N HIS A 304 -3.97 14.26 1.55
CA HIS A 304 -2.58 14.62 1.34
C HIS A 304 -2.42 16.13 1.08
N GLU A 305 -3.18 16.69 0.16
CA GLU A 305 -3.07 18.11 -0.23
C GLU A 305 -4.38 18.87 0.01
N PHE A 306 -5.51 18.27 -0.39
CA PHE A 306 -6.80 18.93 -0.35
C PHE A 306 -7.96 17.96 -0.15
N PHE A 307 -9.12 18.52 0.18
CA PHE A 307 -10.40 17.86 -0.02
C PHE A 307 -11.33 18.75 -0.86
N ILE A 308 -12.39 18.14 -1.40
CA ILE A 308 -13.44 18.82 -2.16
C ILE A 308 -14.72 18.88 -1.33
N ALA A 309 -15.38 20.03 -1.34
CA ALA A 309 -16.71 20.22 -0.75
C ALA A 309 -17.63 20.97 -1.73
N ILE A 310 -18.95 20.87 -1.53
CA ILE A 310 -19.92 21.64 -2.32
C ILE A 310 -19.99 23.10 -1.86
N GLU A 311 -19.69 23.37 -0.58
CA GLU A 311 -19.61 24.71 -0.03
C GLU A 311 -18.21 25.33 -0.22
N SER A 312 -18.20 26.64 -0.45
CA SER A 312 -16.97 27.42 -0.63
C SER A 312 -16.28 27.76 0.69
N ASP A 313 -17.03 27.93 1.79
CA ASP A 313 -16.48 28.30 3.09
C ASP A 313 -17.38 27.87 4.25
N GLY A 314 -16.81 27.86 5.46
CA GLY A 314 -17.51 27.50 6.69
C GLY A 314 -16.55 27.19 7.85
N ALA A 315 -16.98 27.44 9.09
CA ALA A 315 -16.12 27.21 10.28
C ALA A 315 -15.69 25.74 10.44
N SER A 316 -16.58 24.79 10.11
CA SER A 316 -16.27 23.37 10.08
C SER A 316 -15.22 23.05 9.00
N LEU A 317 -15.38 23.61 7.79
CA LEU A 317 -14.42 23.41 6.68
C LEU A 317 -13.06 24.03 7.01
N ALA A 318 -13.01 25.18 7.66
CA ALA A 318 -11.77 25.79 8.12
C ALA A 318 -11.01 24.88 9.11
N THR A 319 -11.75 24.23 10.02
CA THR A 319 -11.18 23.25 10.96
C THR A 319 -10.66 22.02 10.22
N LEU A 320 -11.45 21.47 9.29
CA LEU A 320 -11.06 20.34 8.45
C LEU A 320 -9.82 20.64 7.60
N ARG A 321 -9.68 21.86 7.07
CA ARG A 321 -8.46 22.29 6.32
C ARG A 321 -7.20 22.20 7.17
N GLN A 322 -7.28 22.56 8.45
CA GLN A 322 -6.12 22.47 9.35
C GLN A 322 -5.76 21.03 9.70
N ALA A 323 -6.74 20.12 9.62
CA ALA A 323 -6.55 18.71 9.90
C ALA A 323 -5.87 17.95 8.74
N ILE A 324 -5.79 18.51 7.53
CA ILE A 324 -5.19 17.84 6.36
C ILE A 324 -3.79 17.31 6.66
N GLY A 325 -3.61 16.01 6.43
CA GLY A 325 -2.36 15.29 6.63
C GLY A 325 -1.96 15.09 8.08
N SER A 326 -2.89 15.22 9.04
CA SER A 326 -2.59 15.04 10.47
C SER A 326 -2.63 13.58 10.93
N LEU A 327 -3.30 12.68 10.19
CA LEU A 327 -3.26 11.25 10.45
C LEU A 327 -2.27 10.53 9.55
N VAL A 328 -1.66 9.47 10.10
CA VAL A 328 -0.73 8.62 9.34
C VAL A 328 -1.53 7.67 8.44
N PRO A 329 -1.34 7.69 7.10
CA PRO A 329 -2.24 6.98 6.20
C PRO A 329 -2.20 5.44 6.25
N ILE A 330 -1.10 4.84 6.69
CA ILE A 330 -0.92 3.38 6.76
C ILE A 330 -0.41 2.98 8.13
N ALA A 331 0.80 3.41 8.47
CA ALA A 331 1.45 3.09 9.73
C ALA A 331 2.55 4.09 10.04
N SER A 332 2.72 4.41 11.33
CA SER A 332 3.81 5.27 11.78
C SER A 332 5.16 4.54 11.70
N HIS A 333 6.26 5.29 11.73
CA HIS A 333 7.59 4.69 11.81
C HIS A 333 7.70 3.72 13.01
N SER A 334 7.13 4.10 14.17
CA SER A 334 7.09 3.24 15.36
C SER A 334 6.26 1.97 15.17
N ASP A 335 5.14 2.04 14.44
CA ASP A 335 4.32 0.85 14.14
C ASP A 335 5.10 -0.12 13.25
N ILE A 336 5.82 0.40 12.26
CA ILE A 336 6.66 -0.39 11.35
C ILE A 336 7.82 -1.06 12.11
N THR A 337 8.50 -0.31 12.97
CA THR A 337 9.59 -0.87 13.79
C THR A 337 9.07 -1.97 14.71
N ARG A 338 7.90 -1.78 15.32
CA ARG A 338 7.26 -2.80 16.17
C ARG A 338 6.92 -4.06 15.38
N LEU A 339 6.31 -3.92 14.20
CA LEU A 339 5.95 -5.04 13.34
C LEU A 339 7.16 -5.92 12.99
N ILE A 340 8.32 -5.30 12.76
CA ILE A 340 9.55 -6.06 12.48
C ILE A 340 10.12 -6.72 13.75
N ALA A 341 9.95 -6.08 14.91
CA ALA A 341 10.45 -6.58 16.19
C ALA A 341 9.60 -7.71 16.81
N ASP A 342 8.29 -7.71 16.58
CA ASP A 342 7.33 -8.62 17.22
C ASP A 342 7.10 -9.95 16.46
N ASP A 343 7.75 -10.15 15.30
CA ASP A 343 7.81 -11.44 14.59
C ASP A 343 8.56 -12.48 15.47
N ARG A 344 7.84 -13.11 16.40
CA ARG A 344 8.27 -14.15 17.35
C ARG A 344 7.71 -15.52 16.98
#